data_AF-A0A947JVD0-F1
#
_entry.id   AF-A0A947JVD0-F1
#
_cell.length_a   1.000
_cell.length_b   1.000
_cell.length_c   1.000
_cell.angle_alpha   90.00
_cell.angle_beta   90.00
_cell.angle_gamma   90.00
#
_symmetry.space_group_name_H-M   'P 1'
#
loop_
_entity.id
_entity.type
_entity.pdbx_description
1 polymer ?
#
loop_
_entity_poly.entity_id
_entity_poly.type
_entity_poly.pdbx_seq_one_letter_code
_entity_poly.pdbx_strand_id
1 'polypeptide(L)'
;RDSLLGRAYSPLLFGLTGFDPGRYRYRDGYLMQLAEDSGVAGYIPLLGGALAAGNIWPGSYGTKNVPAYLVDFFNLGQPGSYRYADSTLYRLDPQSAAIQSVAALLTDEEVAVGEPMPAGYDVYNVPYPYQGRYADSPEAAYRYVDGYVYRLDPKTRLVSDAIDLLT
;
A
#
# COMPACT_ATOMS: atom_id res chain seq x y z
N ARG A 1 -8.99 3.24 16.00
CA ARG A 1 -7.72 3.38 16.78
C ARG A 1 -7.13 4.74 16.45
N ASP A 2 -6.44 5.37 17.41
CA ASP A 2 -5.99 6.77 17.25
C ASP A 2 -4.47 6.90 17.04
N SER A 3 -3.72 5.83 17.31
CA SER A 3 -2.29 5.74 17.04
C SER A 3 -1.80 4.33 16.67
N LEU A 4 -0.62 4.28 16.05
CA LEU A 4 0.18 3.08 15.76
C LEU A 4 1.61 3.32 16.26
N LEU A 5 2.12 2.44 17.14
CA LEU A 5 3.48 2.54 17.69
C LEU A 5 3.81 3.94 18.30
N GLY A 6 2.84 4.55 18.96
CA GLY A 6 2.98 5.88 19.58
C GLY A 6 2.87 7.07 18.60
N ARG A 7 2.70 6.81 17.30
CA ARG A 7 2.47 7.84 16.28
C ARG A 7 0.98 7.97 15.99
N ALA A 8 0.48 9.20 15.89
CA ALA A 8 -0.91 9.43 15.48
C ALA A 8 -1.16 8.84 14.09
N TYR A 9 -2.36 8.30 13.85
CA TYR A 9 -2.75 7.98 12.48
C TYR A 9 -2.87 9.28 11.70
N SER A 10 -2.08 9.38 10.63
CA SER A 10 -2.07 10.51 9.71
C SER A 10 -1.77 10.00 8.30
N PRO A 11 -2.13 10.73 7.23
CA PRO A 11 -1.79 10.33 5.87
C PRO A 11 -0.28 10.09 5.69
N LEU A 12 0.56 10.94 6.29
CA LEU A 12 2.02 10.83 6.25
C LEU A 12 2.55 9.50 6.81
N LEU A 13 1.90 8.92 7.83
CA LEU A 13 2.29 7.61 8.37
C LEU A 13 2.22 6.50 7.32
N PHE A 14 1.37 6.68 6.31
CA PHE A 14 1.17 5.77 5.18
C PHE A 14 1.76 6.34 3.88
N GLY A 15 2.73 7.25 3.95
CA GLY A 15 3.36 7.83 2.75
C GLY A 15 2.44 8.72 1.90
N LEU A 16 1.24 9.06 2.38
CA LEU A 16 0.25 9.82 1.63
C LEU A 16 0.50 11.33 1.75
N THR A 17 1.45 11.84 0.98
CA THR A 17 1.90 13.25 1.04
C THR A 17 0.95 14.25 0.37
N GLY A 18 0.04 13.78 -0.50
CA GLY A 18 -0.92 14.61 -1.22
C GLY A 18 -2.22 14.91 -0.47
N PHE A 19 -2.36 14.46 0.77
CA PHE A 19 -3.56 14.66 1.59
C PHE A 19 -3.32 15.67 2.70
N ASP A 20 -4.37 16.41 3.06
CA ASP A 20 -4.28 17.45 4.07
C ASP A 20 -3.83 16.88 5.44
N PRO A 21 -2.92 17.57 6.13
CA PRO A 21 -2.65 17.27 7.52
C PRO A 21 -3.93 17.56 8.35
N GLY A 22 -4.33 16.62 9.20
CA GLY A 22 -5.58 16.74 9.94
C GLY A 22 -5.75 15.71 11.05
N ARG A 23 -6.92 15.74 11.69
CA ARG A 23 -7.30 14.73 12.68
C ARG A 23 -7.84 13.50 11.97
N TYR A 24 -7.10 12.40 12.04
CA TYR A 24 -7.54 11.13 11.46
C TYR A 24 -7.70 10.06 12.51
N ARG A 25 -8.61 9.13 12.24
CA ARG A 25 -8.81 7.91 13.02
C ARG A 25 -8.81 6.72 12.08
N TYR A 26 -8.02 5.70 12.41
CA TYR A 26 -8.06 4.44 11.67
C TYR A 26 -9.31 3.65 12.02
N ARG A 27 -10.05 3.20 11.01
CA ARG A 27 -11.22 2.34 11.14
C ARG A 27 -11.36 1.43 9.93
N ASP A 28 -11.40 0.13 10.16
CA ASP A 28 -11.76 -0.90 9.16
C ASP A 28 -10.99 -0.80 7.82
N GLY A 29 -9.71 -0.44 7.88
CA GLY A 29 -8.87 -0.29 6.69
C GLY A 29 -8.95 1.08 6.01
N TYR A 30 -9.56 2.07 6.67
CA TYR A 30 -9.66 3.46 6.22
C TYR A 30 -9.04 4.42 7.23
N LEU A 31 -8.50 5.54 6.76
CA LEU A 31 -8.32 6.74 7.56
C LEU A 31 -9.56 7.61 7.45
N MET A 32 -10.26 7.78 8.56
CA MET A 32 -11.42 8.65 8.66
C MET A 32 -10.94 10.04 9.07
N GLN A 33 -11.13 11.03 8.19
CA GLN A 33 -10.87 12.43 8.51
C GLN A 33 -12.00 12.94 9.41
N LEU A 34 -11.65 13.49 10.57
CA LEU A 34 -12.60 14.02 11.53
C LEU A 34 -12.85 15.50 11.26
N ALA A 35 -14.12 15.88 11.18
CA ALA A 35 -14.56 17.27 11.18
C ALA A 35 -14.34 17.92 12.56
N GLU A 36 -14.50 19.24 12.65
CA GLU A 36 -14.32 19.99 13.90
C GLU A 36 -15.29 19.53 14.99
N ASP A 37 -16.53 19.18 14.60
CA ASP A 37 -17.64 18.73 15.44
C ASP A 37 -17.62 17.23 15.79
N SER A 38 -16.52 16.53 15.52
CA SER A 38 -16.38 15.06 15.67
C SER A 38 -17.15 14.21 14.65
N GLY A 39 -17.76 14.83 13.63
CA GLY A 39 -18.28 14.13 12.45
C GLY A 39 -17.16 13.57 11.55
N VAL A 40 -17.54 12.80 10.52
CA VAL A 40 -16.61 12.33 9.48
C VAL A 40 -16.68 13.31 8.30
N ALA A 41 -15.57 14.01 8.04
CA ALA A 41 -15.44 14.93 6.90
C ALA A 41 -15.08 14.20 5.60
N GLY A 42 -14.40 13.05 5.71
CA GLY A 42 -13.92 12.28 4.57
C GLY A 42 -13.26 10.98 5.01
N TYR A 43 -12.86 10.17 4.04
CA TYR A 43 -12.13 8.95 4.29
C TYR A 43 -11.10 8.67 3.19
N ILE A 44 -10.03 7.98 3.57
CA ILE A 44 -9.01 7.50 2.65
C ILE A 44 -8.93 5.97 2.81
N PRO A 45 -9.29 5.18 1.80
CA PRO A 45 -9.09 3.74 1.82
C PRO A 45 -7.58 3.44 1.79
N LEU A 46 -7.11 2.59 2.69
CA LEU A 46 -5.68 2.31 2.82
C LEU A 46 -5.26 1.05 2.05
N LEU A 47 -4.07 1.10 1.45
CA LEU A 47 -3.33 -0.06 0.99
C LEU A 47 -3.17 -1.08 2.14
N GLY A 48 -3.45 -2.36 1.87
CA GLY A 48 -3.44 -3.43 2.88
C GLY A 48 -4.60 -3.41 3.87
N GLY A 49 -5.45 -2.38 3.82
CA GLY A 49 -6.72 -2.27 4.55
C GLY A 49 -7.90 -2.42 3.60
N ALA A 50 -8.62 -1.33 3.36
CA ALA A 50 -9.74 -1.31 2.41
C ALA A 50 -9.31 -1.71 1.00
N LEU A 51 -8.07 -1.38 0.59
CA LEU A 51 -7.50 -1.72 -0.71
C LEU A 51 -6.73 -3.06 -0.70
N ALA A 52 -7.03 -3.97 0.22
CA ALA A 52 -6.44 -5.31 0.24
C ALA A 52 -6.99 -6.21 -0.87
N ALA A 53 -6.20 -7.20 -1.28
CA ALA A 53 -6.64 -8.24 -2.20
C ALA A 53 -7.89 -8.96 -1.66
N GLY A 54 -8.84 -9.24 -2.54
CA GLY A 54 -10.16 -9.81 -2.23
C GLY A 54 -11.25 -8.76 -1.97
N ASN A 55 -10.89 -7.52 -1.63
CA ASN A 55 -11.88 -6.45 -1.50
C ASN A 55 -12.27 -5.85 -2.85
N ILE A 56 -13.45 -5.26 -2.92
CA ILE A 56 -13.90 -4.48 -4.09
C ILE A 56 -13.30 -3.08 -4.01
N TRP A 57 -12.79 -2.58 -5.15
CA TRP A 57 -12.34 -1.19 -5.26
C TRP A 57 -13.46 -0.23 -4.87
N PRO A 58 -13.25 0.71 -3.93
CA PRO A 58 -14.30 1.63 -3.52
C PRO A 58 -14.70 2.53 -4.70
N GLY A 59 -15.96 2.49 -5.13
CA GLY A 59 -16.42 3.17 -6.36
C GLY A 59 -16.28 4.70 -6.33
N SER A 60 -16.32 5.30 -5.14
CA SER A 60 -16.04 6.73 -4.91
C SER A 60 -14.55 7.06 -4.92
N TYR A 61 -13.67 6.07 -4.84
CA TYR A 61 -12.23 6.28 -4.80
C TYR A 61 -11.66 6.40 -6.20
N GLY A 62 -11.13 7.58 -6.48
CA GLY A 62 -10.59 7.92 -7.79
C GLY A 62 -9.37 7.09 -8.16
N THR A 63 -9.09 7.04 -9.46
CA THR A 63 -7.86 6.50 -10.02
C THR A 63 -7.20 7.54 -10.90
N LYS A 64 -5.87 7.57 -10.86
CA LYS A 64 -5.06 8.40 -11.76
C LYS A 64 -4.82 7.65 -13.06
N ASN A 65 -4.46 8.40 -14.10
CA ASN A 65 -4.03 7.83 -15.37
C ASN A 65 -2.67 7.14 -15.20
N VAL A 66 -2.51 5.99 -15.85
CA VAL A 66 -1.26 5.24 -15.91
C VAL A 66 -0.65 5.45 -17.29
N PRO A 67 0.61 5.90 -17.40
CA PRO A 67 1.33 5.95 -18.67
C PRO A 67 1.32 4.58 -19.37
N ALA A 68 1.14 4.58 -20.70
CA ALA A 68 1.02 3.34 -21.49
C ALA A 68 2.22 2.39 -21.30
N TYR A 69 3.44 2.93 -21.20
CA TYR A 69 4.63 2.11 -20.99
C TYR A 69 4.60 1.32 -19.67
N LEU A 70 3.97 1.83 -18.60
CA LEU A 70 3.82 1.10 -17.34
C LEU A 70 2.71 0.05 -17.42
N VAL A 71 1.66 0.32 -18.20
CA VAL A 71 0.62 -0.67 -18.51
C VAL A 71 1.23 -1.87 -19.21
N ASP A 72 2.09 -1.63 -20.20
CA ASP A 72 2.79 -2.67 -20.95
C ASP A 72 3.84 -3.37 -20.09
N PHE A 73 4.70 -2.63 -19.39
CA PHE A 73 5.79 -3.16 -18.58
C PHE A 73 5.28 -4.10 -17.47
N PHE A 74 4.27 -3.67 -16.73
CA PHE A 74 3.65 -4.51 -15.71
C PHE A 74 2.57 -5.43 -16.27
N ASN A 75 2.33 -5.47 -17.58
CA ASN A 75 1.29 -6.28 -18.20
C ASN A 75 -0.06 -6.14 -17.46
N LEU A 76 -0.53 -4.91 -17.26
CA LEU A 76 -1.74 -4.59 -16.47
C LEU A 76 -3.05 -4.97 -17.21
N GLY A 77 -2.95 -5.21 -18.52
CA GLY A 77 -4.08 -5.57 -19.36
C GLY A 77 -4.93 -4.37 -19.77
N GLN A 78 -6.20 -4.64 -20.08
CA GLN A 78 -7.13 -3.66 -20.63
C GLN A 78 -7.57 -2.60 -19.60
N PRO A 79 -8.07 -1.43 -20.07
CA PRO A 79 -8.71 -0.46 -19.18
C PRO A 79 -9.79 -1.13 -18.31
N GLY A 80 -9.78 -0.85 -17.02
CA GLY A 80 -10.66 -1.50 -16.04
C GLY A 80 -9.98 -2.59 -15.22
N SER A 81 -8.97 -3.29 -15.78
CA SER A 81 -8.19 -4.33 -15.09
C SER A 81 -7.15 -3.79 -14.10
N TYR A 82 -7.02 -2.47 -13.97
CA TYR A 82 -6.09 -1.86 -13.05
C TYR A 82 -6.59 -0.51 -12.51
N ARG A 83 -6.02 -0.11 -11.38
CA ARG A 83 -6.21 1.22 -10.77
C ARG A 83 -4.87 1.74 -10.27
N TYR A 84 -4.70 3.04 -10.33
CA TYR A 84 -3.52 3.73 -9.80
C TYR A 84 -3.95 4.78 -8.79
N ALA A 85 -3.56 4.58 -7.54
CA ALA A 85 -3.78 5.53 -6.47
C ALA A 85 -2.59 5.46 -5.51
N ASP A 86 -2.25 6.60 -4.91
CA ASP A 86 -1.26 6.66 -3.82
C ASP A 86 0.04 5.92 -4.13
N SER A 87 0.63 6.21 -5.29
CA SER A 87 1.87 5.58 -5.73
C SER A 87 1.79 4.05 -5.83
N THR A 88 0.57 3.50 -5.96
CA THR A 88 0.33 2.05 -5.98
C THR A 88 -0.50 1.65 -7.19
N LEU A 89 0.03 0.72 -7.98
CA LEU A 89 -0.70 0.05 -9.05
C LEU A 89 -1.38 -1.20 -8.50
N TYR A 90 -2.69 -1.30 -8.69
CA TYR A 90 -3.50 -2.44 -8.31
C TYR A 90 -3.98 -3.18 -9.55
N ARG A 91 -3.97 -4.52 -9.51
CA ARG A 91 -4.69 -5.37 -10.46
C ARG A 91 -6.10 -5.61 -9.96
N LEU A 92 -7.05 -5.46 -10.85
CA LEU A 92 -8.46 -5.68 -10.58
C LEU A 92 -9.02 -6.72 -11.54
N ASP A 93 -9.98 -7.47 -11.04
CA ASP A 93 -10.94 -8.15 -11.90
C ASP A 93 -11.80 -7.08 -12.61
N PRO A 94 -11.82 -7.03 -13.95
CA PRO A 94 -12.51 -5.97 -14.68
C PRO A 94 -14.05 -6.08 -14.62
N GLN A 95 -14.62 -7.22 -14.22
CA GLN A 95 -16.06 -7.41 -14.14
C GLN A 95 -16.63 -6.99 -12.79
N SER A 96 -15.92 -7.32 -11.71
CA SER A 96 -16.35 -7.11 -10.33
C SER A 96 -15.66 -5.95 -9.62
N ALA A 97 -14.59 -5.41 -10.21
CA ALA A 97 -13.66 -4.47 -9.58
C ALA A 97 -12.98 -5.02 -8.31
N ALA A 98 -12.98 -6.34 -8.12
CA ALA A 98 -12.27 -6.98 -7.02
C ALA A 98 -10.76 -6.80 -7.19
N ILE A 99 -10.08 -6.33 -6.15
CA ILE A 99 -8.63 -6.18 -6.11
C ILE A 99 -8.03 -7.59 -6.06
N GLN A 100 -7.24 -7.93 -7.07
CA GLN A 100 -6.58 -9.23 -7.16
C GLN A 100 -5.21 -9.19 -6.48
N SER A 101 -4.45 -8.12 -6.71
CA SER A 101 -3.12 -7.94 -6.14
C SER A 101 -2.64 -6.49 -6.30
N VAL A 102 -1.51 -6.19 -5.65
CA VAL A 102 -0.69 -5.02 -6.00
C VAL A 102 0.25 -5.45 -7.12
N ALA A 103 0.30 -4.67 -8.20
CA ALA A 103 1.23 -4.88 -9.30
C ALA A 103 2.59 -4.22 -9.04
N ALA A 104 2.57 -3.00 -8.48
CA ALA A 104 3.78 -2.23 -8.18
C ALA A 104 3.48 -1.13 -7.16
N LEU A 105 4.53 -0.73 -6.45
CA LEU A 105 4.57 0.55 -5.74
C LEU A 105 5.48 1.47 -6.57
N LEU A 106 4.88 2.41 -7.27
CA LEU A 106 5.55 3.40 -8.10
C LEU A 106 6.08 4.52 -7.21
N THR A 107 7.24 4.26 -6.64
CA THR A 107 7.99 5.18 -5.80
C THR A 107 9.09 5.84 -6.62
N ASP A 108 9.35 7.13 -6.34
CA ASP A 108 10.55 7.80 -6.82
C ASP A 108 11.79 7.46 -5.95
N GLU A 109 11.57 6.83 -4.79
CA GLU A 109 12.64 6.37 -3.89
C GLU A 109 12.95 4.89 -4.15
N GLU A 110 14.19 4.62 -4.57
CA GLU A 110 14.72 3.29 -4.81
C GLU A 110 14.92 2.52 -3.49
N VAL A 111 14.60 1.23 -3.48
CA VAL A 111 14.83 0.37 -2.31
C VAL A 111 16.16 -0.36 -2.51
N ALA A 112 17.13 -0.08 -1.65
CA ALA A 112 18.45 -0.70 -1.70
C ALA A 112 18.69 -1.65 -0.50
N VAL A 113 19.34 -2.78 -0.77
CA VAL A 113 19.86 -3.67 0.29
C VAL A 113 20.97 -2.94 1.04
N GLY A 114 20.92 -2.98 2.38
CA GLY A 114 21.85 -2.28 3.26
C GLY A 114 21.40 -0.87 3.66
N GLU A 115 20.26 -0.39 3.15
CA GLU A 115 19.66 0.88 3.55
C GLU A 115 18.36 0.67 4.34
N PRO A 116 17.95 1.61 5.22
CA PRO A 116 16.64 1.57 5.85
C PRO A 116 15.52 1.68 4.82
N MET A 117 14.46 0.90 4.99
CA MET A 117 13.25 1.04 4.19
C MET A 117 12.73 2.49 4.29
N PRO A 118 12.40 3.13 3.15
CA PRO A 118 11.85 4.47 3.17
C PRO A 118 10.56 4.53 3.98
N ALA A 119 10.33 5.69 4.60
CA ALA A 119 9.23 5.85 5.54
C ALA A 119 7.87 5.74 4.83
N GLY A 120 6.94 4.98 5.43
CA GLY A 120 5.62 4.75 4.84
C GLY A 120 5.53 3.45 4.04
N TYR A 121 6.65 2.83 3.65
CA TYR A 121 6.67 1.51 3.01
C TYR A 121 6.69 0.36 4.02
N ASP A 122 7.06 0.65 5.27
CA ASP A 122 7.17 -0.30 6.37
C ASP A 122 5.82 -0.73 6.95
N VAL A 123 4.73 -0.05 6.59
CA VAL A 123 3.36 -0.44 6.95
C VAL A 123 2.73 -1.43 5.97
N TYR A 124 3.36 -1.70 4.82
CA TYR A 124 2.76 -2.52 3.76
C TYR A 124 3.20 -3.98 3.81
N ASN A 125 2.27 -4.85 4.19
CA ASN A 125 2.51 -6.28 4.25
C ASN A 125 2.53 -6.91 2.85
N VAL A 126 3.16 -8.08 2.74
CA VAL A 126 3.20 -8.92 1.54
C VAL A 126 1.76 -9.25 1.08
N PRO A 127 1.46 -9.36 -0.25
CA PRO A 127 0.14 -9.73 -0.74
C PRO A 127 -0.33 -11.09 -0.18
N TYR A 128 -1.64 -11.22 0.06
CA TYR A 128 -2.25 -12.36 0.75
C TYR A 128 -1.79 -13.75 0.26
N PRO A 129 -1.66 -14.03 -1.06
CA PRO A 129 -1.19 -15.32 -1.54
C PRO A 129 0.22 -15.71 -1.05
N TYR A 130 1.06 -14.72 -0.72
CA TYR A 130 2.44 -14.94 -0.31
C TYR A 130 2.68 -14.72 1.19
N GLN A 131 1.68 -14.25 1.95
CA GLN A 131 1.81 -14.03 3.40
C GLN A 131 2.15 -15.30 4.17
N GLY A 132 1.72 -16.48 3.70
CA GLY A 132 2.08 -17.75 4.32
C GLY A 132 3.57 -18.11 4.17
N ARG A 133 4.23 -17.60 3.14
CA ARG A 133 5.66 -17.83 2.86
C ARG A 133 6.55 -16.74 3.44
N TYR A 134 6.06 -15.51 3.46
CA TYR A 134 6.79 -14.32 3.91
C TYR A 134 6.02 -13.64 5.06
N ALA A 135 5.86 -14.36 6.16
CA ALA A 135 5.21 -13.85 7.36
C ALA A 135 6.19 -13.06 8.22
N ASP A 136 5.72 -11.94 8.78
CA ASP A 136 6.46 -11.18 9.78
C ASP A 136 6.70 -12.03 11.04
N SER A 137 7.92 -11.95 11.59
CA SER A 137 8.36 -12.56 12.84
C SER A 137 9.20 -11.57 13.65
N PRO A 138 9.55 -11.88 14.92
CA PRO A 138 10.48 -11.05 15.68
C PRO A 138 11.87 -10.89 15.04
N GLU A 139 12.25 -11.79 14.13
CA GLU A 139 13.55 -11.85 13.46
C GLU A 139 13.54 -11.24 12.06
N ALA A 140 12.38 -11.12 11.41
CA ALA A 140 12.28 -10.62 10.05
C ALA A 140 10.90 -10.01 9.77
N ALA A 141 10.88 -8.85 9.14
CA ALA A 141 9.68 -8.26 8.55
C ALA A 141 9.77 -8.33 7.02
N TYR A 142 8.66 -8.53 6.33
CA TYR A 142 8.63 -8.65 4.86
C TYR A 142 7.74 -7.59 4.22
N ARG A 143 8.29 -6.81 3.29
CA ARG A 143 7.56 -5.70 2.62
C ARG A 143 7.58 -5.89 1.12
N TYR A 144 6.42 -5.79 0.48
CA TYR A 144 6.33 -5.87 -0.98
C TYR A 144 6.43 -4.48 -1.60
N VAL A 145 7.41 -4.28 -2.48
CA VAL A 145 7.62 -3.03 -3.20
C VAL A 145 8.04 -3.37 -4.63
N ASP A 146 7.35 -2.77 -5.61
CA ASP A 146 7.68 -2.84 -7.04
C ASP A 146 7.98 -4.25 -7.61
N GLY A 147 7.15 -5.24 -7.29
CA GLY A 147 7.34 -6.62 -7.78
C GLY A 147 8.22 -7.51 -6.91
N TYR A 148 8.94 -6.93 -5.93
CA TYR A 148 9.84 -7.65 -5.03
C TYR A 148 9.28 -7.76 -3.62
N VAL A 149 9.67 -8.80 -2.89
CA VAL A 149 9.53 -8.89 -1.44
C VAL A 149 10.89 -8.60 -0.80
N TYR A 150 10.95 -7.56 0.02
CA TYR A 150 12.13 -7.19 0.78
C TYR A 150 12.06 -7.79 2.18
N ARG A 151 13.18 -8.33 2.65
CA ARG A 151 13.35 -8.78 4.04
C ARG A 151 14.03 -7.68 4.86
N LEU A 152 13.39 -7.25 5.94
CA LEU A 152 13.84 -6.17 6.80
C LEU A 152 14.15 -6.68 8.21
N ASP A 153 15.09 -6.02 8.87
CA ASP A 153 15.20 -6.10 10.33
C ASP A 153 14.01 -5.37 10.99
N PRO A 154 13.20 -6.02 11.84
CA PRO A 154 11.98 -5.41 12.39
C PRO A 154 12.21 -4.18 13.29
N LYS A 155 13.42 -3.97 13.81
CA LYS A 155 13.72 -2.87 14.75
C LYS A 155 14.33 -1.67 14.02
N THR A 156 15.29 -1.93 13.15
CA THR A 156 16.06 -0.91 12.44
C THR A 156 15.49 -0.57 11.07
N ARG A 157 14.60 -1.44 10.55
CA ARG A 157 14.05 -1.39 9.19
C ARG A 157 15.10 -1.51 8.08
N LEU A 158 16.30 -1.98 8.41
CA LEU A 158 17.36 -2.20 7.44
C LEU A 158 16.94 -3.30 6.46
N VAL A 159 17.00 -3.02 5.16
CA VAL A 159 16.77 -4.01 4.11
C VAL A 159 17.95 -4.96 4.07
N SER A 160 17.69 -6.24 4.32
CA SER A 160 18.69 -7.31 4.35
C SER A 160 18.69 -8.17 3.08
N ASP A 161 17.57 -8.20 2.35
CA ASP A 161 17.42 -9.03 1.16
C ASP A 161 16.30 -8.51 0.24
N ALA A 162 16.39 -8.84 -1.04
CA ALA A 162 15.40 -8.56 -2.08
C ALA A 162 15.05 -9.85 -2.83
N ILE A 163 13.80 -10.27 -2.73
CA ILE A 163 13.32 -11.55 -3.24
C ILE A 163 12.37 -11.28 -4.41
N ASP A 164 12.74 -11.74 -5.60
CA ASP A 164 11.90 -11.65 -6.79
C ASP A 164 10.72 -12.62 -6.69
N LEU A 165 9.51 -12.15 -7.02
CA LEU A 165 8.30 -12.97 -7.08
C LEU A 165 7.98 -13.49 -8.50
N LEU A 166 8.78 -13.14 -9.52
CA LEU A 166 8.56 -13.48 -10.93
C LEU A 166 9.19 -14.81 -11.39
N THR A 167 9.57 -15.72 -10.48
CA THR A 167 10.14 -17.04 -10.84
C THR A 167 9.14 -18.17 -10.74
#